data_AF-A0A425CRB3-F1
#
_entry.id   AF-A0A425CRB3-F1
#
_cell.length_a   1.000
_cell.length_b   1.000
_cell.length_c   1.000
_cell.angle_alpha   90.00
_cell.angle_beta   90.00
_cell.angle_gamma   90.00
#
_symmetry.space_group_name_H-M   'P 1'
#
loop_
_entity.id
_entity.type
_entity.pdbx_description
1 polymer ?
#
loop_
_entity_poly.entity_id
_entity_poly.type
_entity_poly.pdbx_seq_one_letter_code
_entity_poly.pdbx_strand_id
1 'polypeptide(L)'
;MNEVTHRTCRELSSSDKVTVIQRLQPFLKKDKLTKEDKLAHGAFKHIAEHLSLDPRTVASTWRLFSAGGAMKSNKPGNLGLKHTYSSALIKHLVGAIPVEKRSTYCDMAAATGLTLGTLRRHLKKGTLQRRWSRIKPLLTEANKAEHLAFCI
;
A
#
# COMPACT_ATOMS: atom_id res chain seq x y z
N MET A 1 -5.07 34.27 -18.86
CA MET A 1 -5.37 32.82 -18.92
C MET A 1 -4.51 32.16 -17.85
N ASN A 2 -5.13 31.57 -16.84
CA ASN A 2 -4.45 31.16 -15.61
C ASN A 2 -3.58 29.93 -15.83
N GLU A 3 -2.28 30.10 -15.67
CA GLU A 3 -1.29 29.03 -15.73
C GLU A 3 -1.42 28.18 -14.45
N VAL A 4 -2.11 27.05 -14.56
CA VAL A 4 -2.20 26.07 -13.48
C VAL A 4 -0.82 25.42 -13.37
N THR A 5 0.02 25.95 -12.48
CA THR A 5 1.28 25.29 -12.12
C THR A 5 0.94 24.02 -11.35
N HIS A 6 0.87 22.90 -12.06
CA HIS A 6 0.69 21.60 -11.46
C HIS A 6 1.89 21.30 -10.55
N ARG A 7 1.62 21.03 -9.26
CA ARG A 7 2.64 20.48 -8.36
C ARG A 7 3.20 19.23 -9.02
N THR A 8 4.51 19.21 -9.24
CA THR A 8 5.22 18.06 -9.83
C THR A 8 5.15 16.90 -8.83
N CYS A 9 4.10 16.10 -8.91
CA CYS A 9 4.09 14.79 -8.27
C CYS A 9 5.29 13.99 -8.84
N ARG A 10 5.88 13.11 -8.02
CA ARG A 10 7.03 12.25 -8.39
C ARG A 10 6.83 11.45 -9.69
N GLU A 11 5.61 11.39 -10.22
CA GLU A 11 5.28 10.83 -11.52
C GLU A 11 4.37 11.78 -12.31
N LEU A 12 4.57 11.78 -13.63
CA LEU A 12 3.72 12.46 -14.59
C LEU A 12 2.30 11.87 -14.56
N SER A 13 1.27 12.73 -14.59
CA SER A 13 -0.13 12.29 -14.64
C SER A 13 -0.39 11.45 -15.90
N SER A 14 -1.39 10.57 -15.85
CA SER A 14 -1.83 9.80 -17.03
C SER A 14 -2.25 10.70 -18.19
N SER A 15 -2.91 11.83 -17.90
CA SER A 15 -3.28 12.85 -18.89
C SER A 15 -2.05 13.41 -19.61
N ASP A 16 -1.03 13.76 -18.84
CA ASP A 16 0.15 14.45 -19.37
C ASP A 16 1.07 13.48 -20.13
N LYS A 17 1.05 12.19 -19.80
CA LYS A 17 1.69 11.16 -20.61
C LYS A 17 1.05 11.05 -22.00
N VAL A 18 -0.28 11.15 -22.08
CA VAL A 18 -1.01 11.13 -23.37
C VAL A 18 -0.64 12.36 -24.21
N THR A 19 -0.60 13.54 -23.60
CA THR A 19 -0.24 14.77 -24.33
C THR A 19 1.20 14.74 -24.85
N VAL A 20 2.15 14.18 -24.07
CA VAL A 20 3.52 13.95 -24.52
C VAL A 20 3.57 13.03 -25.74
N ILE A 21 2.83 11.92 -25.72
CA ILE A 21 2.85 10.93 -26.82
C ILE A 21 2.22 11.52 -28.09
N GLN A 22 1.07 12.19 -27.98
CA GLN A 22 0.42 12.86 -29.11
C GLN A 22 1.34 13.91 -29.75
N ARG A 23 2.09 14.67 -28.96
CA ARG A 23 3.02 15.69 -29.47
C ARG A 23 4.30 15.11 -30.07
N LEU A 24 4.67 13.88 -29.73
CA LEU A 24 5.85 13.20 -30.29
C LEU A 24 5.54 12.43 -31.59
N GLN A 25 4.29 11.98 -31.79
CA GLN A 25 3.86 11.25 -32.99
C GLN A 25 4.23 11.93 -34.33
N PRO A 26 4.09 13.27 -34.49
CA PRO A 26 4.46 13.95 -35.74
C PRO A 26 5.96 13.93 -36.05
N PHE A 27 6.82 13.68 -35.06
CA PHE A 27 8.28 13.65 -35.24
C PHE A 27 8.80 12.26 -35.65
N LEU A 28 7.92 11.29 -35.88
CA LEU A 28 8.27 9.96 -36.36
C LEU A 28 8.72 10.00 -37.82
N LYS A 29 9.88 9.41 -38.08
CA LYS A 29 10.47 9.22 -39.40
C LYS A 29 10.73 7.73 -39.58
N LYS A 30 10.36 7.19 -40.74
CA LYS A 30 10.75 5.81 -41.09
C LYS A 30 12.26 5.74 -41.24
N ASP A 31 12.91 4.91 -40.44
CA ASP A 31 14.33 4.66 -40.62
C ASP A 31 14.54 3.77 -41.85
N LYS A 32 15.43 4.23 -42.74
CA LYS A 32 15.71 3.54 -44.01
C LYS A 32 16.46 2.22 -43.78
N LEU A 33 17.15 2.08 -42.65
CA LEU A 33 18.01 0.92 -42.35
C LEU A 33 17.30 -0.17 -41.55
N THR A 34 16.54 0.18 -40.50
CA THR A 34 15.87 -0.80 -39.62
C THR A 34 14.38 -1.01 -39.93
N LYS A 35 13.79 -0.23 -40.86
CA LYS A 35 12.33 -0.19 -41.14
C LYS A 35 11.45 0.14 -39.92
N GLU A 36 12.06 0.54 -38.81
CA GLU A 36 11.37 0.97 -37.59
C GLU A 36 11.12 2.49 -37.65
N ASP A 37 10.03 2.92 -37.01
CA ASP A 37 9.74 4.34 -36.86
C ASP A 37 10.65 4.94 -35.78
N LYS A 38 11.57 5.83 -36.19
CA LYS A 38 12.50 6.55 -35.30
C LYS A 38 12.11 8.01 -35.17
N LEU A 39 12.29 8.58 -33.98
CA LEU A 39 12.08 10.02 -33.79
C LEU A 39 13.22 10.84 -34.41
N ALA A 40 12.86 12.01 -34.93
CA ALA A 40 13.83 13.01 -35.34
C ALA A 40 14.77 13.41 -34.19
N HIS A 41 16.04 13.68 -34.52
CA HIS A 41 17.00 14.21 -33.55
C HIS A 41 16.46 15.52 -32.93
N GLY A 42 16.62 15.67 -31.61
CA GLY A 42 16.16 16.85 -30.88
C GLY A 42 14.66 16.89 -30.55
N ALA A 43 13.84 15.97 -31.05
CA ALA A 43 12.39 15.97 -30.80
C ALA A 43 12.02 15.95 -29.31
N PHE A 44 12.75 15.16 -28.49
CA PHE A 44 12.52 15.13 -27.05
C PHE A 44 12.82 16.47 -26.37
N LYS A 45 13.88 17.17 -26.78
CA LYS A 45 14.27 18.47 -26.21
C LYS A 45 13.23 19.53 -26.57
N HIS A 46 12.81 19.57 -27.82
CA HIS A 46 11.77 20.50 -28.30
C HIS A 46 10.43 20.33 -27.56
N ILE A 47 9.98 19.08 -27.37
CA ILE A 47 8.74 18.79 -26.63
C ILE A 47 8.89 19.05 -25.14
N ALA A 48 10.06 18.75 -24.56
CA ALA A 48 10.35 19.04 -23.17
C ALA A 48 10.28 20.55 -22.85
N GLU A 49 10.84 21.39 -23.72
CA GLU A 49 10.78 22.85 -23.61
C GLU A 49 9.33 23.35 -23.70
N HIS A 50 8.52 22.81 -24.61
CA HIS A 50 7.13 23.22 -24.76
C HIS A 50 6.24 22.80 -23.57
N LEU A 51 6.48 21.63 -22.96
CA LEU A 51 5.71 21.16 -21.80
C LEU A 51 6.35 21.52 -20.44
N SER A 52 7.47 22.25 -20.42
CA SER A 52 8.25 22.54 -19.20
C SER A 52 8.57 21.26 -18.40
N LEU A 53 8.97 20.19 -19.10
CA LEU A 53 9.34 18.90 -18.52
C LEU A 53 10.84 18.62 -18.70
N ASP A 54 11.39 17.73 -17.89
CA ASP A 54 12.74 17.22 -18.12
C ASP A 54 12.77 16.31 -19.38
N PRO A 55 13.71 16.49 -20.33
CA PRO A 55 13.80 15.67 -21.54
C PRO A 55 13.93 14.17 -21.29
N ARG A 56 14.51 13.74 -20.16
CA ARG A 56 14.60 12.33 -19.79
C ARG A 56 13.25 11.77 -19.38
N THR A 57 12.38 12.58 -18.78
CA THR A 57 10.99 12.20 -18.46
C THR A 57 10.18 11.95 -19.74
N VAL A 58 10.31 12.85 -20.71
CA VAL A 58 9.69 12.72 -22.04
C VAL A 58 10.19 11.46 -22.76
N ALA A 59 11.51 11.24 -22.78
CA ALA A 59 12.11 10.06 -23.39
C ALA A 59 11.70 8.75 -22.67
N SER A 60 11.62 8.76 -21.34
CA SER A 60 11.18 7.59 -20.56
C SER A 60 9.72 7.23 -20.84
N THR A 61 8.82 8.23 -20.90
CA THR A 61 7.41 8.01 -21.25
C THR A 61 7.29 7.45 -22.66
N TRP A 62 8.04 8.00 -23.63
CA TRP A 62 8.04 7.50 -25.01
C TRP A 62 8.50 6.04 -25.10
N ARG A 63 9.64 5.70 -24.46
CA ARG A 63 10.16 4.33 -24.45
C ARG A 63 9.20 3.33 -23.82
N LEU A 64 8.57 3.72 -22.71
CA LEU A 64 7.57 2.87 -22.04
C LEU A 64 6.35 2.62 -22.95
N PHE A 65 5.91 3.65 -23.67
CA PHE A 65 4.84 3.52 -24.66
C PHE A 65 5.24 2.64 -25.84
N SER A 66 6.41 2.86 -26.45
CA SER A 66 6.87 2.08 -27.61
C SER A 66 7.11 0.60 -27.29
N ALA A 67 7.57 0.27 -26.08
CA ALA A 67 7.88 -1.10 -25.70
C ALA A 67 6.65 -1.98 -25.39
N GLY A 68 5.50 -1.38 -25.02
CA GLY A 68 4.35 -2.19 -24.58
C GLY A 68 3.03 -1.46 -24.44
N GLY A 69 2.88 -0.26 -25.00
CA GLY A 69 1.63 0.52 -24.95
C GLY A 69 1.21 0.97 -23.54
N ALA A 70 2.05 0.76 -22.53
CA ALA A 70 1.71 1.00 -21.14
C ALA A 70 1.82 2.49 -20.79
N MET A 71 0.69 3.13 -20.49
CA MET A 71 0.63 4.52 -20.02
C MET A 71 0.56 4.63 -18.49
N LYS A 72 0.26 3.51 -17.82
CA LYS A 72 0.12 3.43 -16.37
C LYS A 72 1.50 3.33 -15.72
N SER A 73 1.61 3.82 -14.49
CA SER A 73 2.83 3.62 -13.72
C SER A 73 3.08 2.12 -13.52
N ASN A 74 4.31 1.68 -13.77
CA ASN A 74 4.77 0.33 -13.43
C ASN A 74 4.98 0.16 -11.93
N LYS A 75 4.68 1.17 -11.11
CA LYS A 75 4.60 1.04 -9.66
C LYS A 75 3.28 0.35 -9.33
N PRO A 76 3.25 -0.99 -9.13
CA PRO A 76 2.04 -1.62 -8.63
C PRO A 76 1.68 -0.98 -7.28
N GLY A 77 0.39 -0.78 -7.02
CA GLY A 77 -0.10 -0.31 -5.74
C GLY A 77 0.21 -1.33 -4.63
N ASN A 78 1.44 -1.27 -4.10
CA ASN A 78 1.95 -1.92 -2.87
C ASN A 78 3.49 -1.73 -2.80
N LEU A 79 3.98 -0.50 -2.93
CA LEU A 79 5.41 -0.20 -2.77
C LEU A 79 5.81 0.16 -1.33
N GLY A 80 4.87 0.01 -0.39
CA GLY A 80 5.14 0.19 1.03
C GLY A 80 5.92 -0.98 1.63
N LEU A 81 6.42 -0.77 2.86
CA LEU A 81 7.00 -1.84 3.66
C LEU A 81 5.99 -2.98 3.81
N LYS A 82 6.42 -4.21 3.51
CA LYS A 82 5.60 -5.40 3.76
C LYS A 82 5.39 -5.53 5.25
N HIS A 83 4.14 -5.79 5.66
CA HIS A 83 3.83 -5.93 7.07
C HIS A 83 4.52 -7.17 7.65
N THR A 84 5.33 -6.98 8.69
CA THR A 84 6.12 -8.05 9.32
C THR A 84 5.26 -9.23 9.77
N TYR A 85 4.04 -8.96 10.25
CA TYR A 85 3.14 -9.99 10.77
C TYR A 85 1.93 -10.18 9.86
N SER A 86 1.83 -11.35 9.22
CA SER A 86 0.61 -11.70 8.48
C SER A 86 -0.59 -11.84 9.43
N SER A 87 -1.80 -11.60 8.91
CA SER A 87 -3.04 -11.81 9.68
C SER A 87 -3.18 -13.26 10.14
N ALA A 88 -2.77 -14.24 9.32
CA ALA A 88 -2.78 -15.65 9.67
C ALA A 88 -1.81 -15.96 10.81
N LEU A 89 -0.60 -15.41 10.75
CA LEU A 89 0.42 -15.58 11.79
C LEU A 89 -0.06 -15.04 13.15
N ILE A 90 -0.70 -13.87 13.16
CA ILE A 90 -1.22 -13.28 14.42
C ILE A 90 -2.34 -14.12 15.00
N LYS A 91 -3.26 -14.64 14.18
CA LYS A 91 -4.31 -15.54 14.66
C LYS A 91 -3.73 -16.80 15.28
N HIS A 92 -2.69 -17.36 14.66
CA HIS A 92 -1.99 -18.52 15.19
C HIS A 92 -1.32 -18.21 16.54
N LEU A 93 -0.53 -17.14 16.63
CA LEU A 93 0.17 -16.75 17.86
C LEU A 93 -0.80 -16.47 19.02
N VAL A 94 -1.84 -15.67 18.78
CA VAL A 94 -2.84 -15.37 19.82
C VAL A 94 -3.67 -16.62 20.14
N GLY A 95 -3.94 -17.47 19.15
CA GLY A 95 -4.64 -18.74 19.32
C GLY A 95 -3.87 -19.79 20.12
N ALA A 96 -2.54 -19.78 20.09
CA ALA A 96 -1.70 -20.71 20.84
C ALA A 96 -1.63 -20.39 22.35
N ILE A 97 -1.91 -19.15 22.75
CA ILE A 97 -1.83 -18.72 24.16
C ILE A 97 -3.01 -19.27 24.97
N PRO A 98 -2.84 -19.64 26.25
CA PRO A 98 -3.95 -19.98 27.15
C PRO A 98 -5.02 -18.87 27.27
N VAL A 99 -6.29 -19.22 27.55
CA VAL A 99 -7.41 -18.26 27.57
C VAL A 99 -7.20 -17.16 28.60
N GLU A 100 -6.59 -17.48 29.72
CA GLU A 100 -6.34 -16.62 30.88
C GLU A 100 -5.44 -15.44 30.50
N LYS A 101 -4.48 -15.67 29.59
CA LYS A 101 -3.54 -14.65 29.10
C LYS A 101 -4.06 -13.87 27.89
N ARG A 102 -5.32 -14.10 27.47
CA ARG A 102 -6.00 -13.34 26.40
C ARG A 102 -6.91 -12.22 26.91
N SER A 103 -6.83 -11.89 28.19
CA SER A 103 -7.67 -10.88 28.86
C SER A 103 -7.30 -9.45 28.46
N THR A 104 -6.03 -9.08 28.61
CA THR A 104 -5.52 -7.74 28.31
C THR A 104 -4.54 -7.74 27.15
N TYR A 105 -4.38 -6.59 26.49
CA TYR A 105 -3.37 -6.45 25.45
C TYR A 105 -1.95 -6.59 25.98
N CYS A 106 -1.71 -6.21 27.23
CA CYS A 106 -0.40 -6.33 27.86
C CYS A 106 -0.04 -7.81 28.07
N ASP A 107 -0.97 -8.61 28.59
CA ASP A 107 -0.75 -10.04 28.82
C ASP A 107 -0.56 -10.78 27.49
N MET A 108 -1.38 -10.47 26.48
CA MET A 108 -1.21 -11.02 25.15
C MET A 108 0.12 -10.62 24.52
N ALA A 109 0.56 -9.37 24.69
CA ALA A 109 1.83 -8.89 24.17
C ALA A 109 3.01 -9.61 24.83
N ALA A 110 2.99 -9.74 26.16
CA ALA A 110 4.00 -10.47 26.92
C ALA A 110 4.06 -11.95 26.52
N ALA A 111 2.90 -12.58 26.28
CA ALA A 111 2.83 -14.00 25.92
C ALA A 111 3.14 -14.31 24.45
N THR A 112 2.81 -13.41 23.50
CA THR A 112 3.10 -13.60 22.06
C THR A 112 4.44 -13.01 21.63
N GLY A 113 5.02 -12.09 22.40
CA GLY A 113 6.11 -11.22 21.94
C GLY A 113 5.68 -10.16 20.92
N LEU A 114 4.38 -10.01 20.65
CA LEU A 114 3.87 -8.96 19.76
C LEU A 114 3.79 -7.62 20.49
N THR A 115 4.03 -6.53 19.78
CA THR A 115 3.82 -5.19 20.36
C THR A 115 2.32 -4.91 20.56
N LEU A 116 2.01 -4.12 21.59
CA LEU A 116 0.66 -3.60 21.85
C LEU A 116 0.04 -2.92 20.63
N GLY A 117 0.84 -2.15 19.88
CA GLY A 117 0.40 -1.47 18.67
C GLY A 117 -0.05 -2.43 17.58
N THR A 118 0.66 -3.55 17.39
CA THR A 118 0.28 -4.59 16.44
C THR A 118 -1.05 -5.23 16.83
N LEU A 119 -1.20 -5.62 18.10
CA LEU A 119 -2.47 -6.22 18.59
C LEU A 119 -3.66 -5.27 18.44
N ARG A 120 -3.49 -3.98 18.78
CA ARG A 120 -4.55 -2.96 18.63
C ARG A 120 -4.95 -2.75 17.17
N ARG A 121 -3.98 -2.65 16.25
CA ARG A 121 -4.24 -2.51 14.81
C ARG A 121 -4.99 -3.72 14.26
N HIS A 122 -4.59 -4.94 14.64
CA HIS A 122 -5.24 -6.16 14.19
C HIS A 122 -6.64 -6.36 14.78
N LEU A 123 -6.91 -5.83 15.97
CA LEU A 123 -8.27 -5.74 16.47
C LEU A 123 -9.10 -4.73 15.66
N LYS A 124 -8.59 -3.52 15.41
CA LYS A 124 -9.32 -2.49 14.62
C LYS A 124 -9.60 -2.97 13.19
N LYS A 125 -8.67 -3.72 12.59
CA LYS A 125 -8.81 -4.36 11.27
C LYS A 125 -9.78 -5.54 11.28
N GLY A 126 -10.18 -6.03 12.45
CA GLY A 126 -11.07 -7.18 12.61
C GLY A 126 -10.41 -8.55 12.42
N THR A 127 -9.07 -8.60 12.35
CA THR A 127 -8.33 -9.88 12.31
C THR A 127 -8.46 -10.63 13.64
N LEU A 128 -8.41 -9.88 14.74
CA LEU A 128 -8.75 -10.34 16.08
C LEU A 128 -10.12 -9.77 16.44
N GLN A 129 -10.92 -10.53 17.19
CA GLN A 129 -12.24 -10.11 17.64
C GLN A 129 -12.31 -10.16 19.16
N ARG A 130 -12.97 -9.18 19.77
CA ARG A 130 -13.25 -9.21 21.20
C ARG A 130 -14.34 -10.25 21.44
N ARG A 131 -14.07 -11.23 22.30
CA ARG A 131 -15.11 -12.14 22.77
C ARG A 131 -15.63 -11.66 24.11
N TRP A 132 -16.95 -11.54 24.16
CA TRP A 132 -17.71 -11.25 25.36
C TRP A 132 -18.49 -12.51 25.64
N SER A 133 -18.13 -13.26 26.68
CA SER A 133 -18.97 -14.36 27.15
C SER A 133 -19.92 -13.82 28.21
N ARG A 134 -21.23 -13.88 27.96
CA ARG A 134 -22.27 -13.68 28.99
C ARG A 134 -22.54 -14.94 29.81
N ILE A 135 -21.68 -15.95 29.69
CA ILE A 135 -21.80 -17.19 30.44
C ILE A 135 -21.45 -16.83 31.89
N LYS A 136 -22.46 -16.79 32.76
CA LYS A 136 -22.21 -16.76 34.21
C LYS A 136 -21.33 -17.96 34.51
N PRO A 137 -20.16 -17.79 35.16
CA PRO A 137 -19.42 -18.95 35.63
C PRO A 137 -20.38 -19.78 36.48
N LEU A 138 -20.45 -21.09 36.20
CA LEU A 138 -21.23 -22.00 37.04
C LEU A 138 -20.69 -21.84 38.46
N LEU A 139 -21.51 -21.27 39.33
CA LEU A 139 -21.14 -21.04 40.72
C LEU A 139 -21.07 -22.40 41.40
N THR A 140 -19.87 -22.94 41.52
CA THR A 140 -19.58 -24.06 42.43
C THR A 140 -19.82 -23.59 43.87
N GLU A 141 -20.14 -24.51 44.78
CA GLU A 141 -20.32 -24.16 46.19
C GLU A 141 -19.09 -23.48 46.79
N ALA A 142 -17.88 -23.85 46.33
CA ALA A 142 -16.63 -23.19 46.68
C ALA A 142 -16.62 -21.70 46.28
N ASN A 143 -17.00 -21.39 45.02
CA ASN A 143 -17.02 -20.02 44.52
C ASN A 143 -18.07 -19.16 45.24
N LYS A 144 -19.19 -19.75 45.68
CA LYS A 144 -20.22 -19.06 46.49
C LYS A 144 -19.68 -18.68 47.87
N ALA A 145 -18.95 -19.60 48.51
CA ALA A 145 -18.35 -19.36 49.82
C ALA A 145 -17.28 -18.26 49.79
N GLU A 146 -16.38 -18.28 48.80
CA GLU A 146 -15.38 -17.22 48.60
C GLU A 146 -16.02 -15.85 48.35
N HIS A 147 -17.08 -15.80 47.53
CA HIS A 147 -17.77 -14.55 47.23
C HIS A 147 -18.50 -14.00 48.47
N LEU A 148 -19.04 -14.86 49.33
CA LEU A 148 -19.67 -14.43 50.58
C LEU A 148 -18.61 -13.90 51.56
N ALA A 149 -17.46 -14.58 51.68
CA ALA A 149 -16.35 -14.15 52.53
C ALA A 149 -15.72 -12.81 52.09
N PHE A 150 -15.75 -12.48 50.80
CA PHE A 150 -15.29 -11.17 50.31
C PHE A 150 -16.26 -10.02 50.64
N CYS A 151 -17.56 -10.33 50.81
CA CYS A 151 -18.59 -9.31 51.02
C CYS A 151 -18.97 -9.09 52.50
N ILE A 152 -18.46 -9.92 53.42
CA ILE A 152 -18.59 -9.76 54.88
C ILE A 152 -17.37 -9.01 55.40
#